data_AF-A0A8T6SGC9-F1
#
_entry.id   AF-A0A8T6SGC9-F1
#
_cell.length_a   1.000
_cell.length_b   1.000
_cell.length_c   1.000
_cell.angle_alpha   90.00
_cell.angle_beta   90.00
_cell.angle_gamma   90.00
#
_symmetry.space_group_name_H-M   'P 1'
#
loop_
_entity.id
_entity.type
_entity.pdbx_description
1 polymer ?
#
loop_
_entity_poly.entity_id
_entity_poly.type
_entity_poly.pdbx_seq_one_letter_code
_entity_poly.pdbx_strand_id
1 'polypeptide(L)' 'MFRITKKGLSSSAVRERLRSKNVLVKDKGYAPLLENCIRVTVGTRDMNEAFVSALKEVLEE' A
#
# COMPACT_ATOMS: atom_id res chain seq x y z
N MET A 1 -2.87 8.55 4.28
CA MET A 1 -3.73 7.65 3.49
C MET A 1 -3.24 7.72 2.06
N PHE A 2 -3.13 6.61 1.35
CA PHE A 2 -2.65 6.56 -0.04
C PHE A 2 -3.72 5.93 -0.92
N ARG A 3 -4.09 6.61 -2.02
CA ARG A 3 -5.01 6.06 -3.02
C ARG A 3 -4.21 5.37 -4.11
N ILE A 4 -4.58 4.14 -4.43
CA ILE A 4 -4.00 3.40 -5.55
C ILE A 4 -4.68 3.85 -6.84
N THR A 5 -3.93 4.49 -7.73
CA THR A 5 -4.43 5.03 -9.00
C THR A 5 -4.01 4.21 -10.21
N LYS A 6 -3.11 3.23 -10.05
CA LYS A 6 -2.65 2.35 -11.14
C LYS A 6 -3.82 1.48 -11.63
N LYS A 7 -4.11 1.55 -12.94
CA LYS A 7 -5.18 0.75 -13.57
C LYS A 7 -4.88 -0.74 -13.43
N GLY A 8 -5.92 -1.53 -13.13
CA GLY A 8 -5.79 -2.98 -12.94
C GLY A 8 -5.26 -3.43 -11.58
N LEU A 9 -4.94 -2.50 -10.68
CA LEU A 9 -4.45 -2.79 -9.32
C LEU A 9 -5.45 -2.31 -8.26
N SER A 10 -5.89 -3.25 -7.42
CA SER A 10 -6.70 -2.95 -6.24
C SER A 10 -5.84 -2.72 -5.00
N SER A 11 -6.35 -1.93 -4.06
CA SER A 11 -5.81 -1.72 -2.72
C SER A 11 -5.61 -3.03 -1.96
N SER A 12 -6.52 -3.99 -2.13
CA SER A 12 -6.40 -5.34 -1.57
C SER A 12 -5.23 -6.13 -2.19
N ALA A 13 -5.02 -6.04 -3.51
CA ALA A 13 -3.89 -6.67 -4.19
C ALA A 13 -2.55 -6.04 -3.78
N VAL A 14 -2.51 -4.70 -3.71
CA VAL A 14 -1.33 -3.97 -3.20
C VAL A 14 -1.03 -4.34 -1.76
N ARG A 15 -2.05 -4.48 -0.90
CA ARG A 15 -1.86 -4.94 0.49
C ARG A 15 -1.21 -6.33 0.54
N GLU A 16 -1.66 -7.27 -0.29
CA GLU A 16 -1.12 -8.64 -0.28
C GLU A 16 0.30 -8.70 -0.83
N ARG A 17 0.60 -7.95 -1.90
CA ARG A 17 1.96 -7.81 -2.45
C ARG A 17 2.92 -7.11 -1.47
N LEU A 18 2.47 -6.09 -0.74
CA LEU A 18 3.28 -5.48 0.32
C LEU A 18 3.52 -6.46 1.47
N ARG A 19 2.52 -7.27 1.82
CA ARG A 19 2.63 -8.29 2.87
C ARG A 19 3.67 -9.36 2.53
N SER A 20 3.77 -9.80 1.27
CA SER A 20 4.82 -10.74 0.85
C SER A 20 6.23 -10.16 0.96
N LYS A 21 6.37 -8.83 0.92
CA LYS A 21 7.61 -8.08 1.18
C LYS A 21 7.80 -7.69 2.65
N ASN A 22 7.08 -8.31 3.60
CA ASN A 22 7.11 -8.01 5.03
C ASN A 22 6.66 -6.59 5.41
N VAL A 23 5.88 -5.92 4.56
CA VAL A 23 5.34 -4.58 4.81
C VAL A 23 3.83 -4.67 5.08
N LEU A 24 3.44 -4.41 6.32
CA LEU A 24 2.04 -4.49 6.74
C LEU A 24 1.33 -3.13 6.59
N VAL A 25 0.27 -3.10 5.78
CA VAL A 25 -0.61 -1.93 5.63
C VAL A 25 -2.07 -2.30 5.90
N LYS A 26 -2.89 -1.31 6.30
CA LYS A 26 -4.33 -1.51 6.51
C LYS A 26 -5.09 -1.10 5.26
N ASP A 27 -5.76 -2.05 4.64
CA ASP A 27 -6.66 -1.76 3.53
C ASP A 27 -7.92 -1.03 4.03
N LYS A 28 -8.30 0.04 3.32
CA LYS A 28 -9.50 0.84 3.53
C LYS A 28 -10.28 1.05 2.23
N GLY A 29 -9.94 0.33 1.17
CA GLY A 29 -10.59 0.40 -0.13
C GLY A 29 -12.06 -0.01 -0.15
N TYR A 30 -12.54 -0.65 0.93
CA TYR A 30 -13.93 -1.06 1.10
C TYR A 30 -14.83 0.01 1.73
N ALA A 31 -14.27 1.12 2.24
CA ALA A 31 -15.05 2.15 2.92
C ALA A 31 -15.60 3.20 1.91
N PRO A 32 -16.84 3.69 2.10
CA PRO A 32 -17.38 4.78 1.28
C PRO A 32 -16.44 5.99 1.25
N LEU A 33 -16.27 6.61 0.08
CA LEU A 33 -15.35 7.73 -0.19
C LEU A 33 -13.85 7.40 -0.10
N LEU A 34 -13.48 6.17 0.27
CA LEU A 34 -12.10 5.70 0.40
C LEU A 34 -11.78 4.56 -0.57
N GLU A 35 -12.51 4.51 -1.68
CA GLU A 35 -12.30 3.51 -2.72
C GLU A 35 -10.83 3.46 -3.13
N ASN A 36 -10.32 2.24 -3.14
CA ASN A 36 -8.93 1.93 -3.49
C ASN A 36 -7.86 2.62 -2.61
N CYS A 37 -8.15 2.90 -1.35
CA CYS A 37 -7.20 3.50 -0.41
C CYS A 37 -6.57 2.52 0.57
N ILE A 38 -5.29 2.73 0.88
CA ILE A 38 -4.56 2.07 1.97
C ILE A 38 -4.16 3.08 3.06
N ARG A 39 -4.16 2.62 4.31
CA ARG A 39 -3.66 3.36 5.46
C ARG A 39 -2.34 2.78 5.91
N VAL A 40 -1.36 3.66 6.07
CA VAL A 40 0.00 3.34 6.50
C VAL A 40 0.26 4.08 7.81
N THR A 41 1.02 3.46 8.70
CA THR A 41 1.52 4.10 9.93
C THR A 41 2.87 4.75 9.59
N VAL A 42 3.04 6.03 9.94
CA VAL A 42 4.34 6.69 9.80
C VAL A 42 5.23 6.21 10.93
N GLY A 43 6.31 5.51 10.58
CA GLY A 43 7.30 4.97 11.52
C GLY A 43 8.58 5.78 11.54
N THR A 44 9.69 5.13 11.89
CA THR A 44 11.04 5.69 11.76
C THR A 44 11.40 5.93 10.29
N ARG A 45 12.48 6.67 10.04
CA ARG A 45 12.97 6.93 8.67
C ARG A 45 13.20 5.63 7.90
N ASP A 46 13.91 4.69 8.49
CA ASP A 46 14.24 3.40 7.85
C ASP A 46 12.99 2.58 7.52
N MET A 47 11.98 2.60 8.41
CA MET A 47 10.69 1.95 8.14
C MET A 47 9.95 2.59 6.96
N ASN A 48 9.98 3.93 6.89
CA ASN A 48 9.33 4.66 5.80
C ASN A 48 10.07 4.44 4.48
N GLU A 49 11.40 4.38 4.47
CA GLU A 49 12.21 4.09 3.29
C GLU A 49 11.96 2.65 2.78
N ALA A 50 11.91 1.66 3.69
CA ALA A 50 11.55 0.29 3.35
C ALA A 50 10.13 0.20 2.75
N PHE A 51 9.15 0.91 3.34
CA PHE A 51 7.80 0.99 2.79
C PHE A 51 7.78 1.59 1.38
N VAL A 52 8.48 2.70 1.15
CA VAL A 52 8.51 3.37 -0.16
C VAL A 52 9.20 2.50 -1.21
N SER A 53 10.29 1.81 -0.86
CA SER A 53 10.96 0.87 -1.77
C SER A 53 10.03 -0.27 -2.17
N ALA A 54 9.45 -0.96 -1.18
CA ALA A 54 8.52 -2.05 -1.42
C ALA A 54 7.30 -1.60 -2.23
N LEU A 55 6.76 -0.40 -1.97
CA LEU A 55 5.64 0.15 -2.73
C LEU A 55 5.99 0.37 -4.20
N LYS A 56 7.18 0.90 -4.51
CA LYS A 56 7.62 1.07 -5.91
C LYS A 56 7.70 -0.25 -6.64
N GLU A 57 8.35 -1.25 -6.04
CA GLU A 57 8.46 -2.60 -6.62
C GLU A 57 7.08 -3.22 -6.89
N VAL A 58 6.17 -3.15 -5.91
CA VAL A 58 4.80 -3.67 -6.04
C VAL A 58 3.98 -2.95 -7.12
N LEU A 59 4.26 -1.66 -7.34
CA LEU A 59 3.61 -0.86 -8.36
C LEU A 59 4.25 -1.00 -9.73
N GLU A 60 5.43 -1.60 -9.88
CA GLU A 60 6.11 -1.82 -11.16
C GLU A 60 5.92 -3.25 -11.70
N GLU A 61 5.67 -4.23 -10.83
CA GLU A 61 5.15 -5.58 -11.17
C GLU A 61 3.77 -5.55 -11.85
#